data_AF-A0A350XDH3-F1
#
_entry.id   AF-A0A350XDH3-F1
#
_cell.length_a   1.000
_cell.length_b   1.000
_cell.length_c   1.000
_cell.angle_alpha   90.00
_cell.angle_beta   90.00
_cell.angle_gamma   90.00
#
_symmetry.space_group_name_H-M   'P 1'
#
loop_
_entity.id
_entity.type
_entity.pdbx_description
1 polymer ?
#
loop_
_entity_poly.entity_id
_entity_poly.type
_entity_poly.pdbx_seq_one_letter_code
_entity_poly.pdbx_strand_id
1 'polypeptide(L)'
;MSKKKTKFSDIWVNQTVLGKQFGLSAIAMGKQLKELGLRSKETGTPTQEAIENGFCQSTPLKDGTPFFMWNKAKVAELMQAQGHEKLDAKEIKYRELADDWMRVYKRFQEAVSGIEDEMCYEEAQDIKKQAKRAGLIERVNEIMRDRKFDGELIA
;
A
#
# COMPACT_ATOMS: atom_id res chain seq x y z
N MET A 1 -12.38 -32.06 1.24
CA MET A 1 -11.76 -30.76 0.95
C MET A 1 -11.36 -30.11 2.27
N SER A 2 -10.06 -29.89 2.51
CA SER A 2 -9.59 -29.28 3.76
C SER A 2 -9.87 -27.77 3.72
N LYS A 3 -10.71 -27.25 4.65
CA LYS A 3 -10.95 -25.80 4.76
C LYS A 3 -9.63 -25.14 5.14
N LYS A 4 -9.05 -24.33 4.24
CA LYS A 4 -7.87 -23.50 4.56
C LYS A 4 -8.20 -22.66 5.79
N LYS A 5 -7.38 -22.76 6.84
CA LYS A 5 -7.51 -21.96 8.06
C LYS A 5 -7.29 -20.49 7.72
N THR A 6 -8.27 -19.64 8.00
CA THR A 6 -8.19 -18.18 7.82
C THR A 6 -7.08 -17.62 8.70
N LYS A 7 -6.15 -16.87 8.11
CA LYS A 7 -5.08 -16.18 8.85
C LYS A 7 -5.61 -14.86 9.40
N PHE A 8 -4.99 -14.37 10.49
CA PHE A 8 -5.24 -13.01 10.98
C PHE A 8 -5.02 -11.97 9.86
N SER A 9 -3.94 -12.20 9.10
CA SER A 9 -3.66 -11.80 7.71
C SER A 9 -4.83 -11.35 6.84
N ASP A 10 -5.81 -12.25 6.79
CA ASP A 10 -6.88 -12.24 5.82
C ASP A 10 -8.00 -11.29 6.26
N ILE A 11 -8.08 -11.00 7.55
CA ILE A 11 -9.13 -10.17 8.16
C ILE A 11 -8.58 -8.80 8.55
N TRP A 12 -7.40 -8.76 9.17
CA TRP A 12 -6.86 -7.59 9.86
C TRP A 12 -5.56 -7.10 9.22
N VAL A 13 -5.49 -5.82 8.90
CA VAL A 13 -4.32 -5.19 8.29
C VAL A 13 -4.03 -3.80 8.83
N ASN A 14 -2.77 -3.39 8.72
CA ASN A 14 -2.40 -2.01 8.99
C ASN A 14 -2.95 -1.06 7.91
N GLN A 15 -2.89 0.24 8.20
CA GLN A 15 -3.41 1.30 7.32
C GLN A 15 -2.74 1.33 5.94
N THR A 16 -1.44 1.00 5.86
CA THR A 16 -0.71 0.96 4.58
C THR A 16 -1.26 -0.12 3.66
N VAL A 17 -1.44 -1.34 4.18
CA VAL A 17 -1.98 -2.46 3.40
C VAL A 17 -3.45 -2.26 3.08
N LEU A 18 -4.22 -1.61 3.96
CA LEU A 18 -5.58 -1.19 3.66
C LEU A 18 -5.62 -0.18 2.51
N GLY A 19 -4.74 0.84 2.55
CA GLY A 19 -4.57 1.86 1.50
C GLY A 19 -4.34 1.26 0.13
N LYS A 20 -3.43 0.28 0.04
CA LYS A 20 -3.10 -0.43 -1.20
C LYS A 20 -4.32 -1.03 -1.88
N GLN A 21 -5.32 -1.51 -1.14
CA GLN A 21 -6.54 -2.11 -1.73
C GLN A 21 -7.36 -1.12 -2.54
N PHE A 22 -7.15 0.19 -2.35
CA PHE A 22 -7.87 1.26 -3.04
C PHE A 22 -6.92 2.15 -3.86
N GLY A 23 -5.66 1.75 -4.04
CA GLY A 23 -4.65 2.56 -4.73
C GLY A 23 -4.27 3.83 -3.96
N LEU A 24 -4.46 3.85 -2.64
CA LEU A 24 -4.22 5.00 -1.78
C LEU A 24 -2.94 4.83 -0.96
N SER A 25 -2.23 5.95 -0.75
CA SER A 25 -1.14 5.99 0.24
C SER A 25 -1.68 5.79 1.66
N ALA A 26 -0.80 5.44 2.61
CA ALA A 26 -1.20 5.35 4.01
C ALA A 26 -1.81 6.67 4.51
N ILE A 27 -1.27 7.82 4.10
CA ILE A 27 -1.77 9.15 4.50
C ILE A 27 -3.17 9.39 3.92
N ALA A 28 -3.36 9.12 2.62
CA ALA A 28 -4.65 9.29 1.97
C ALA A 28 -5.71 8.35 2.56
N MET A 29 -5.36 7.10 2.82
CA MET A 29 -6.24 6.17 3.55
C MET A 29 -6.56 6.69 4.95
N GLY A 30 -5.59 7.27 5.64
CA GLY A 30 -5.82 7.92 6.93
C GLY A 30 -6.83 9.08 6.86
N LYS A 31 -6.83 9.86 5.77
CA LYS A 31 -7.83 10.90 5.51
C LYS A 31 -9.22 10.29 5.28
N GLN A 32 -9.31 9.24 4.47
CA GLN A 32 -10.56 8.53 4.22
C GLN A 32 -11.17 7.96 5.51
N LEU A 33 -10.34 7.35 6.37
CA LEU A 33 -10.79 6.86 7.67
C LEU A 33 -11.31 7.98 8.61
N LYS A 34 -10.78 9.21 8.50
CA LYS A 34 -11.34 10.37 9.22
C LYS A 34 -12.68 10.83 8.64
N GLU A 35 -12.81 10.82 7.31
CA GLU A 35 -14.05 11.15 6.60
C GLU A 35 -15.17 10.15 6.93
N LEU A 36 -14.81 8.88 7.12
CA LEU A 36 -15.70 7.81 7.55
C LEU A 36 -16.04 7.84 9.05
N GLY A 37 -15.48 8.77 9.83
CA GLY A 37 -15.68 8.81 11.29
C GLY A 37 -14.98 7.68 12.06
N LEU A 38 -14.15 6.88 11.39
CA LEU A 38 -13.41 5.78 12.00
C LEU A 38 -12.13 6.25 12.71
N ARG A 39 -11.62 7.43 12.38
CA ARG A 39 -10.49 8.09 13.05
C ARG A 39 -10.88 9.49 13.51
N SER A 40 -10.35 9.88 14.67
CA SER A 40 -10.49 11.24 15.18
C SER A 40 -9.84 12.25 14.22
N LYS A 41 -10.53 13.36 13.96
CA LYS A 41 -10.00 14.47 13.15
C LYS A 41 -8.76 15.09 13.81
N GLU A 42 -8.79 15.21 15.14
CA GLU A 42 -7.77 15.88 15.96
C GLU A 42 -6.54 14.98 16.20
N THR A 43 -6.75 13.83 16.85
CA THR A 43 -5.64 12.96 17.29
C THR A 43 -5.20 11.98 16.21
N GLY A 44 -6.08 11.69 15.24
CA GLY A 44 -5.86 10.61 14.27
C GLY A 44 -5.86 9.21 14.89
N THR A 45 -6.23 9.02 16.15
CA THR A 45 -6.45 7.67 16.69
C THR A 45 -7.79 7.11 16.20
N PRO A 46 -7.98 5.78 16.19
CA PRO A 46 -9.31 5.21 15.95
C PRO A 46 -10.34 5.77 16.93
N THR A 47 -11.58 5.97 16.48
CA THR A 47 -12.68 6.36 17.37
C THR A 47 -13.12 5.19 18.23
N GLN A 48 -13.72 5.48 19.39
CA GLN A 48 -14.27 4.45 20.26
C GLN A 48 -15.29 3.57 19.49
N GLU A 49 -16.14 4.21 18.69
CA GLU A 49 -17.10 3.55 17.81
C GLU A 49 -16.44 2.58 16.82
N ALA A 50 -15.29 2.94 16.23
CA ALA A 50 -14.56 2.06 15.33
C ALA A 50 -14.04 0.80 16.04
N ILE A 51 -13.69 0.91 17.32
CA ILE A 51 -13.22 -0.21 18.14
C ILE A 51 -14.41 -1.10 18.54
N GLU A 52 -15.47 -0.51 19.09
CA GLU A 52 -16.65 -1.23 19.58
C GLU A 52 -17.39 -1.97 18.46
N ASN A 53 -17.49 -1.36 17.28
CA ASN A 53 -18.10 -1.99 16.11
C ASN A 53 -17.14 -2.90 15.34
N GLY A 54 -15.91 -3.10 15.84
CA GLY A 54 -14.94 -4.04 15.28
C GLY A 54 -14.41 -3.66 13.89
N PHE A 55 -14.39 -2.37 13.55
CA PHE A 55 -13.66 -1.85 12.38
C PHE A 55 -12.15 -1.81 12.65
N CYS A 56 -11.77 -1.58 13.91
CA CYS A 56 -10.39 -1.46 14.34
C CYS A 56 -10.16 -2.27 15.62
N GLN A 57 -8.94 -2.77 15.79
CA GLN A 57 -8.47 -3.30 17.08
C GLN A 57 -7.04 -2.84 17.36
N SER A 58 -6.70 -2.70 18.63
CA SER A 58 -5.32 -2.47 19.06
C SER A 58 -4.58 -3.80 19.15
N THR A 59 -3.36 -3.82 18.65
CA THR A 59 -2.41 -4.93 18.73
C THR A 59 -1.09 -4.33 19.22
N PRO A 60 -0.96 -4.01 20.52
CA PRO A 60 0.17 -3.25 21.03
C PRO A 60 1.51 -3.93 20.68
N LEU A 61 2.51 -3.10 20.41
CA LEU A 61 3.88 -3.54 20.18
C LEU A 61 4.51 -4.03 21.49
N LYS A 62 5.71 -4.63 21.41
CA LYS A 62 6.41 -5.18 22.58
C LYS A 62 6.68 -4.15 23.68
N ASP A 63 6.79 -2.88 23.32
CA ASP A 63 7.02 -1.73 24.20
C ASP A 63 5.72 -1.12 24.75
N GLY A 64 4.55 -1.68 24.41
CA GLY A 64 3.24 -1.17 24.79
C GLY A 64 2.69 -0.09 23.85
N THR A 65 3.43 0.35 22.83
CA THR A 65 2.97 1.33 21.86
C THR A 65 1.72 0.79 21.14
N PRO A 66 0.58 1.50 21.14
CA PRO A 66 -0.61 1.07 20.43
C PRO A 66 -0.35 0.97 18.94
N PHE A 67 -0.65 -0.19 18.36
CA PHE A 67 -0.62 -0.38 16.92
C PHE A 67 -1.99 -0.87 16.45
N PHE A 68 -2.57 -0.18 15.48
CA PHE A 68 -3.97 -0.37 15.12
C PHE A 68 -4.11 -1.18 13.83
N MET A 69 -4.97 -2.20 13.90
CA MET A 69 -5.29 -3.09 12.79
C MET A 69 -6.74 -2.89 12.38
N TRP A 70 -6.97 -2.74 11.09
CA TRP A 70 -8.25 -2.48 10.47
C TRP A 70 -8.85 -3.74 9.86
N ASN A 71 -10.15 -3.92 10.04
CA ASN A 71 -10.91 -5.01 9.44
C ASN A 71 -11.10 -4.73 7.94
N LYS A 72 -10.49 -5.54 7.07
CA LYS A 72 -10.51 -5.35 5.62
C LYS A 72 -11.93 -5.28 5.07
N ALA A 73 -12.77 -6.25 5.44
CA ALA A 73 -14.09 -6.40 4.84
C ALA A 73 -15.00 -5.24 5.23
N LYS A 74 -15.05 -4.93 6.53
CA LYS A 74 -15.90 -3.84 7.06
C LYS A 74 -15.49 -2.47 6.53
N VAL A 75 -14.20 -2.17 6.51
CA VAL A 75 -13.75 -0.88 5.97
C VAL A 75 -13.94 -0.83 4.45
N ALA A 76 -13.74 -1.94 3.74
CA ALA A 76 -13.96 -1.96 2.30
C ALA A 76 -15.42 -1.68 1.92
N GLU A 77 -16.38 -2.20 2.68
CA GLU A 77 -17.81 -1.94 2.47
C GLU A 77 -18.11 -0.43 2.58
N LEU A 78 -17.58 0.24 3.60
CA LEU A 78 -17.76 1.69 3.77
C LEU A 78 -17.08 2.51 2.67
N MET A 79 -15.86 2.12 2.28
CA MET A 79 -15.13 2.77 1.18
C MET A 79 -15.91 2.64 -0.15
N GLN A 80 -16.45 1.45 -0.43
CA GLN A 80 -17.26 1.19 -1.62
C GLN A 80 -18.56 1.99 -1.61
N ALA A 81 -19.20 2.14 -0.45
CA ALA A 81 -20.38 2.99 -0.29
C ALA A 81 -20.07 4.49 -0.58
N GLN A 82 -18.82 4.92 -0.42
CA GLN A 82 -18.34 6.26 -0.82
C GLN A 82 -17.86 6.34 -2.28
N GLY A 83 -17.99 5.26 -3.05
CA GLY A 83 -17.61 5.23 -4.47
C GLY A 83 -16.15 4.83 -4.72
N HIS A 84 -15.41 4.35 -3.71
CA HIS A 84 -14.07 3.84 -3.92
C HIS A 84 -14.08 2.38 -4.38
N GLU A 85 -13.45 2.13 -5.52
CA GLU A 85 -13.31 0.78 -6.05
C GLU A 85 -12.11 0.05 -5.44
N LYS A 86 -12.31 -1.24 -5.17
CA LYS A 86 -11.25 -2.10 -4.68
C LYS A 86 -10.44 -2.63 -5.87
N LEU A 87 -9.13 -2.48 -5.79
CA LEU A 87 -8.20 -3.01 -6.77
C LEU A 87 -8.06 -4.53 -6.64
N ASP A 88 -7.90 -5.19 -7.78
CA ASP A 88 -7.48 -6.60 -7.80
C ASP A 88 -5.99 -6.75 -7.43
N ALA A 89 -5.57 -7.98 -7.16
CA ALA A 89 -4.20 -8.26 -6.75
C ALA A 89 -3.15 -7.91 -7.82
N LYS A 90 -3.53 -7.95 -9.10
CA LYS A 90 -2.63 -7.64 -10.22
C LYS A 90 -2.39 -6.13 -10.30
N GLU A 91 -3.44 -5.34 -10.19
CA GLU A 91 -3.37 -3.88 -10.18
C GLU A 91 -2.63 -3.32 -8.96
N ILE A 92 -2.79 -3.95 -7.80
CA ILE A 92 -1.95 -3.65 -6.62
C ILE A 92 -0.47 -3.89 -6.96
N LYS A 93 -0.12 -5.03 -7.57
CA LYS A 93 1.27 -5.35 -7.90
C LYS A 93 1.85 -4.42 -8.96
N TYR A 94 1.06 -3.98 -9.94
CA TYR A 94 1.50 -2.98 -10.91
C TYR A 94 1.91 -1.68 -10.23
N ARG A 95 1.07 -1.19 -9.32
CA ARG A 95 1.31 0.06 -8.59
C ARG A 95 2.52 -0.04 -7.67
N GLU A 96 2.70 -1.18 -6.98
CA GLU A 96 3.88 -1.42 -6.15
C GLU A 96 5.17 -1.39 -6.98
N LEU A 97 5.20 -2.06 -8.14
CA LEU A 97 6.38 -2.05 -9.00
C LEU A 97 6.66 -0.65 -9.58
N ALA A 98 5.62 0.13 -9.90
CA ALA A 98 5.77 1.52 -10.30
C ALA A 98 6.36 2.38 -9.17
N ASP A 99 5.84 2.24 -7.94
CA ASP A 99 6.35 2.94 -6.75
C ASP A 99 7.82 2.59 -6.48
N ASP A 100 8.17 1.30 -6.55
CA ASP A 100 9.53 0.81 -6.36
C ASP A 100 10.48 1.36 -7.44
N TRP A 101 10.07 1.32 -8.71
CA TRP A 101 10.87 1.84 -9.81
C TRP A 101 11.14 3.33 -9.69
N MET A 102 10.09 4.13 -9.45
CA MET A 102 10.21 5.58 -9.27
C MET A 102 11.13 5.92 -8.08
N ARG A 103 11.05 5.16 -6.98
CA ARG A 103 11.92 5.33 -5.80
C ARG A 103 13.38 5.04 -6.15
N VAL A 104 13.66 3.90 -6.79
CA VAL A 104 15.03 3.51 -7.14
C VAL A 104 15.63 4.47 -8.14
N TYR A 105 14.87 4.88 -9.16
CA TYR A 105 15.33 5.84 -10.15
C TYR A 105 15.71 7.18 -9.50
N LYS A 106 14.88 7.69 -8.59
CA LYS A 106 15.18 8.91 -7.85
C LYS A 106 16.47 8.77 -7.03
N ARG A 107 16.62 7.68 -6.28
CA ARG A 107 17.85 7.41 -5.50
C ARG A 107 19.09 7.33 -6.40
N PHE A 108 18.97 6.71 -7.57
CA PHE A 108 20.06 6.63 -8.53
C PHE A 108 20.49 8.01 -9.05
N GLN A 109 19.55 8.93 -9.29
CA GLN A 109 19.89 10.31 -9.70
C GLN A 109 20.57 11.11 -8.59
N GLU A 110 20.27 10.80 -7.33
CA GLU A 110 20.83 11.47 -6.15
C GLU A 110 22.12 10.81 -5.64
N ALA A 111 22.43 9.59 -6.10
CA ALA A 111 23.57 8.81 -5.64
C ALA A 111 24.90 9.47 -6.04
N VAL A 112 25.81 9.55 -5.08
CA VAL A 112 27.22 9.83 -5.36
C VAL A 112 27.89 8.51 -5.72
N SER A 113 28.66 8.49 -6.82
CA SER A 113 29.28 7.27 -7.35
C SER A 113 30.00 6.44 -6.26
N GLY A 114 29.77 5.13 -6.25
CA GLY A 114 30.36 4.19 -5.29
C GLY A 114 29.46 3.00 -5.00
N ILE A 115 29.04 2.86 -3.74
CA ILE A 115 28.22 1.73 -3.29
C ILE A 115 26.73 2.00 -3.53
N GLU A 116 26.31 3.27 -3.47
CA GLU A 116 24.91 3.65 -3.54
C GLU A 116 24.31 3.47 -4.95
N ASP A 117 25.07 3.77 -6.00
CA ASP A 117 24.69 3.54 -7.40
C ASP A 117 24.70 2.05 -7.76
N GLU A 118 25.66 1.27 -7.26
CA GLU A 118 25.67 -0.20 -7.40
C GLU A 118 24.41 -0.83 -6.77
N MET A 119 24.07 -0.44 -5.54
CA MET A 119 22.85 -0.93 -4.88
C MET A 119 21.56 -0.54 -5.63
N CYS A 120 21.51 0.69 -6.14
CA CYS A 120 20.37 1.13 -6.95
C CYS A 120 20.27 0.34 -8.26
N TYR A 121 21.40 0.01 -8.88
CA TYR A 121 21.43 -0.82 -10.09
C TYR A 121 20.89 -2.23 -9.82
N GLU A 122 21.32 -2.88 -8.73
CA GLU A 122 20.82 -4.22 -8.35
C GLU A 122 19.31 -4.21 -8.08
N GLU A 123 18.82 -3.23 -7.30
CA GLU A 123 17.39 -3.09 -7.00
C GLU A 123 16.58 -2.86 -8.30
N ALA A 124 17.10 -2.03 -9.22
CA ALA A 124 16.48 -1.80 -10.51
C ALA A 124 16.39 -3.08 -11.35
N GLN A 125 17.45 -3.91 -11.41
CA GLN A 125 17.43 -5.17 -12.14
C GLN A 125 16.40 -6.15 -11.58
N ASP A 126 16.26 -6.21 -10.25
CA ASP A 126 15.26 -7.07 -9.62
C ASP A 126 13.82 -6.61 -9.90
N ILE A 127 13.56 -5.30 -9.92
CA ILE A 127 12.27 -4.75 -10.31
C ILE A 127 11.96 -5.08 -11.78
N LYS A 128 12.92 -4.87 -12.70
CA LYS A 128 12.76 -5.23 -14.13
C LYS A 128 12.44 -6.71 -14.28
N LYS A 129 13.17 -7.58 -13.58
CA LYS A 129 12.98 -9.03 -13.60
C LYS A 129 11.61 -9.43 -13.08
N GLN A 130 11.12 -8.82 -12.00
CA GLN A 130 9.77 -9.04 -11.49
C GLN A 130 8.69 -8.60 -12.48
N ALA A 131 8.82 -7.38 -13.02
CA ALA A 131 7.88 -6.84 -14.00
C ALA A 131 7.81 -7.72 -15.26
N LYS A 132 8.96 -8.16 -15.78
CA LYS A 132 9.05 -9.05 -16.94
C LYS A 132 8.44 -10.42 -16.68
N ARG A 133 8.78 -11.07 -15.56
CA ARG A 133 8.28 -12.41 -15.22
C ARG A 133 6.77 -12.46 -15.08
N ALA A 134 6.16 -11.39 -14.59
CA ALA A 134 4.73 -11.32 -14.41
C ALA A 134 3.98 -10.73 -15.62
N GLY A 135 4.69 -10.35 -16.70
CA GLY A 135 4.08 -9.74 -17.90
C GLY A 135 3.45 -8.38 -17.63
N LEU A 136 4.09 -7.58 -16.77
CA LEU A 136 3.51 -6.39 -16.17
C LEU A 136 4.09 -5.06 -16.71
N ILE A 137 5.11 -5.10 -17.58
CA ILE A 137 5.91 -3.93 -17.97
C ILE A 137 5.04 -2.79 -18.51
N GLU A 138 4.15 -3.08 -19.47
CA GLU A 138 3.33 -2.07 -20.13
C GLU A 138 2.44 -1.32 -19.12
N ARG A 139 1.70 -2.06 -18.30
CA ARG A 139 0.80 -1.47 -17.30
C ARG A 139 1.55 -0.71 -16.19
N VAL A 140 2.74 -1.18 -15.79
CA VAL A 140 3.61 -0.45 -14.84
C VAL A 140 4.06 0.88 -15.46
N ASN A 141 4.46 0.88 -16.73
CA ASN A 141 4.86 2.09 -17.44
C ASN A 141 3.70 3.07 -17.63
N GLU A 142 2.49 2.60 -17.92
CA GLU A 142 1.28 3.45 -17.97
C GLU A 142 1.06 4.18 -16.63
N ILE A 143 1.12 3.46 -15.51
CA ILE A 143 0.94 4.05 -14.18
C ILE A 143 1.98 5.14 -13.91
N MET A 144 3.24 4.93 -14.32
CA MET A 144 4.28 5.94 -14.17
C MET A 144 4.01 7.18 -15.03
N ARG A 145 3.53 7.01 -16.27
CA ARG A 145 3.11 8.14 -17.13
C ARG A 145 1.93 8.90 -16.55
N ASP A 146 0.91 8.20 -16.05
CA ASP A 146 -0.28 8.82 -15.42
C ASP A 146 0.12 9.68 -14.20
N ARG A 147 1.18 9.28 -13.50
CA ARG A 147 1.78 10.01 -12.38
C ARG A 147 2.78 11.09 -12.81
N LYS A 148 2.92 11.33 -14.12
CA LYS A 148 3.84 12.30 -14.72
C LYS A 148 5.30 12.08 -14.30
N PHE A 149 5.69 10.82 -14.15
CA PHE A 149 7.08 10.47 -13.94
C PHE A 149 7.91 10.87 -15.16
N ASP A 150 9.01 11.59 -14.93
CA ASP A 150 9.90 12.18 -15.94
C ASP A 150 11.19 11.38 -16.15
N GLY A 151 11.36 10.28 -15.41
CA GLY A 151 12.51 9.39 -15.53
C GLY A 151 12.37 8.30 -16.60
N GLU A 152 13.40 7.47 -16.72
CA GLU A 152 13.42 6.33 -17.63
C GLU A 152 12.40 5.27 -17.21
N LEU A 153 11.66 4.72 -18.17
CA LEU A 153 10.67 3.67 -17.94
C LEU A 153 11.29 2.27 -17.94
N ILE A 154 10.54 1.26 -17.50
CA ILE A 154 11.01 -0.13 -17.53
C ILE A 154 11.05 -0.62 -18.98
N ALA A 155 12.20 -1.15 -19.40
CA ALA A 155 12.40 -1.84 -20.68
C ALA A 155 12.26 -3.36 -20.55
#